data_AF-A0A4Q3T2U6-F1
#
_entry.id   AF-A0A4Q3T2U6-F1
#
_cell.length_a   1.000
_cell.length_b   1.000
_cell.length_c   1.000
_cell.angle_alpha   90.00
_cell.angle_beta   90.00
_cell.angle_gamma   90.00
#
_symmetry.space_group_name_H-M   'P 1'
#
loop_
_entity.id
_entity.type
_entity.pdbx_description
1 polymer ?
#
loop_
_entity_poly.entity_id
_entity_poly.type
_entity_poly.pdbx_seq_one_letter_code
_entity_poly.pdbx_strand_id
1 'polypeptide(L)'
;MKTLLYISAFAILLGSCKKDADGFEANTGSYDHSQSVGNSANDLLSAKTYQSLTVEILYMPGFALNSSTATHLTNFLNARLNKPGGVNIQSREISATSTSVLSITQVRDLETTNRKAFSDKTNMAVTILITNGTYTESQVLGVAYRNTSAALFGKLIHDNSGGVGQPSRSTLEASVLEHEVAHLLG
;
A
#
# COMPACT_ATOMS: atom_id res chain seq x y z
N MET A 1 -41.16 -16.29 59.65
CA MET A 1 -40.53 -15.19 58.89
C MET A 1 -40.53 -15.61 57.42
N LYS A 2 -41.26 -14.89 56.57
CA LYS A 2 -41.57 -15.33 55.20
C LYS A 2 -40.39 -14.98 54.27
N THR A 3 -39.82 -16.00 53.64
CA THR A 3 -38.73 -15.91 52.66
C THR A 3 -39.23 -15.21 51.39
N LEU A 4 -38.56 -14.11 50.99
CA LEU A 4 -38.77 -13.46 49.70
C LEU A 4 -37.99 -14.20 48.62
N LEU A 5 -38.67 -14.60 47.55
CA LEU A 5 -38.09 -15.21 46.35
C LEU A 5 -38.52 -14.34 45.16
N TYR A 6 -37.68 -13.36 44.82
CA TYR A 6 -37.87 -12.55 43.61
C TYR A 6 -37.24 -13.27 42.43
N ILE A 7 -38.08 -13.90 41.61
CA ILE A 7 -37.70 -14.44 40.30
C ILE A 7 -37.57 -13.24 39.35
N SER A 8 -36.33 -12.85 39.05
CA SER A 8 -36.04 -11.90 37.97
C SER A 8 -36.06 -12.67 36.65
N ALA A 9 -37.12 -12.49 35.86
CA ALA A 9 -37.23 -13.01 34.51
C ALA A 9 -36.47 -12.08 33.55
N PHE A 10 -35.27 -12.50 33.14
CA PHE A 10 -34.51 -11.83 32.09
C PHE A 10 -35.09 -12.22 30.72
N ALA A 11 -35.92 -11.34 30.16
CA ALA A 11 -36.46 -11.48 28.82
C ALA A 11 -35.36 -11.21 27.78
N ILE A 12 -34.90 -12.27 27.12
CA ILE A 12 -33.98 -12.18 25.98
C ILE A 12 -34.78 -11.66 24.78
N LEU A 13 -34.63 -10.38 24.47
CA LEU A 13 -35.09 -9.80 23.21
C LEU A 13 -34.08 -10.16 22.11
N LEU A 14 -34.37 -11.24 21.38
CA LEU A 14 -33.73 -11.51 20.09
C LEU A 14 -34.30 -10.54 19.04
N GLY A 15 -33.65 -9.40 18.88
CA GLY A 15 -33.88 -8.49 17.75
C GLY A 15 -33.36 -9.12 16.46
N SER A 16 -34.24 -9.84 15.75
CA SER A 16 -34.01 -10.27 14.38
C SER A 16 -34.15 -9.06 13.45
N CYS A 17 -33.03 -8.46 13.07
CA CYS A 17 -33.01 -7.45 12.00
C CYS A 17 -33.25 -8.17 10.67
N LYS A 18 -34.52 -8.18 10.21
CA LYS A 18 -34.81 -8.32 8.78
C LYS A 18 -34.36 -7.05 8.08
N LYS A 19 -33.36 -7.17 7.21
CA LYS A 19 -33.08 -6.17 6.19
C LYS A 19 -33.52 -6.77 4.86
N ASP A 20 -34.73 -6.41 4.44
CA ASP A 20 -35.11 -6.56 3.04
C ASP A 20 -34.19 -5.62 2.25
N ALA A 21 -33.40 -6.21 1.35
CA ALA A 21 -32.62 -5.47 0.38
C ALA A 21 -33.11 -5.91 -0.99
N ASP A 22 -33.86 -5.00 -1.61
CA ASP A 22 -34.20 -5.01 -3.02
C ASP A 22 -32.97 -5.34 -3.88
N GLY A 23 -33.23 -6.04 -4.98
CA GLY A 23 -32.23 -6.48 -5.94
C GLY A 23 -31.29 -5.35 -6.37
N PHE A 24 -30.09 -5.37 -5.81
CA PHE A 24 -28.91 -4.74 -6.38
C PHE A 24 -28.12 -5.84 -7.07
N GLU A 25 -27.99 -5.76 -8.39
CA GLU A 25 -26.95 -6.51 -9.08
C GLU A 25 -25.60 -6.10 -8.49
N ALA A 26 -24.95 -7.07 -7.86
CA ALA A 26 -23.62 -6.88 -7.31
C ALA A 26 -22.64 -6.61 -8.46
N ASN A 27 -22.19 -5.37 -8.59
CA ASN A 27 -20.89 -5.12 -9.21
C ASN A 27 -19.83 -5.58 -8.20
N THR A 28 -19.42 -6.84 -8.30
CA THR A 28 -18.49 -7.55 -7.38
C THR A 28 -17.02 -7.09 -7.50
N GLY A 29 -16.75 -5.79 -7.71
CA GLY A 29 -15.55 -5.37 -8.45
C GLY A 29 -14.54 -4.40 -7.81
N SER A 30 -14.65 -3.97 -6.55
CA SER A 30 -13.65 -3.05 -5.96
C SER A 30 -12.87 -3.73 -4.83
N TYR A 31 -11.59 -4.02 -5.07
CA TYR A 31 -10.67 -4.44 -4.01
C TYR A 31 -10.44 -3.26 -3.04
N ASP A 32 -10.65 -3.50 -1.74
CA ASP A 32 -10.43 -2.46 -0.73
C ASP A 32 -8.93 -2.24 -0.52
N HIS A 33 -8.42 -1.16 -1.10
CA HIS A 33 -7.03 -0.73 -1.01
C HIS A 33 -6.76 0.21 0.19
N SER A 34 -7.72 0.38 1.10
CA SER A 34 -7.63 1.31 2.24
C SER A 34 -7.37 0.62 3.57
N GLN A 35 -7.16 -0.70 3.55
CA GLN A 35 -6.93 -1.53 4.73
C GLN A 35 -5.53 -1.32 5.32
N SER A 36 -5.32 -1.85 6.52
CA SER A 36 -4.03 -1.84 7.21
C SER A 36 -2.93 -2.53 6.40
N VAL A 37 -1.70 -2.06 6.57
CA VAL A 37 -0.48 -2.68 6.01
C VAL A 37 -0.44 -4.18 6.34
N GLY A 38 -0.05 -4.99 5.36
CA GLY A 38 0.02 -6.45 5.50
C GLY A 38 -1.31 -7.20 5.33
N ASN A 39 -2.47 -6.54 5.38
CA ASN A 39 -3.78 -7.23 5.22
C ASN A 39 -3.93 -7.93 3.86
N SER A 40 -3.21 -7.44 2.85
CA SER A 40 -3.17 -7.99 1.49
C SER A 40 -2.07 -9.02 1.25
N ALA A 41 -1.28 -9.38 2.28
CA ALA A 41 -0.12 -10.24 2.16
C ALA A 41 -0.41 -11.55 1.42
N ASN A 42 -1.48 -12.26 1.80
CA ASN A 42 -1.82 -13.54 1.16
C ASN A 42 -2.20 -13.37 -0.32
N ASP A 43 -2.93 -12.30 -0.65
CA ASP A 43 -3.31 -11.99 -2.03
C ASP A 43 -2.08 -11.63 -2.87
N LEU A 44 -1.11 -10.90 -2.29
CA LEU A 44 0.15 -10.53 -2.94
C LEU A 44 1.07 -11.75 -3.14
N LEU A 45 1.15 -12.64 -2.15
CA LEU A 45 2.05 -13.80 -2.17
C LEU A 45 1.52 -14.97 -3.01
N SER A 46 0.20 -15.18 -3.08
CA SER A 46 -0.40 -16.39 -3.67
C SER A 46 -0.99 -16.19 -5.07
N ALA A 47 -1.04 -17.26 -5.88
CA ALA A 47 -1.75 -17.29 -7.16
C ALA A 47 -3.17 -17.88 -7.02
N LYS A 48 -3.85 -17.66 -5.89
CA LYS A 48 -5.19 -18.23 -5.66
C LYS A 48 -6.27 -17.42 -6.38
N THR A 49 -6.18 -16.10 -6.26
CA THR A 49 -7.13 -15.14 -6.85
C THR A 49 -6.43 -14.30 -7.92
N TYR A 50 -5.28 -13.73 -7.55
CA TYR A 50 -4.52 -12.82 -8.39
C TYR A 50 -3.33 -13.54 -9.03
N GLN A 51 -3.37 -13.67 -10.36
CA GLN A 51 -2.36 -14.37 -11.14
C GLN A 51 -1.19 -13.47 -11.53
N SER A 52 -1.41 -12.16 -11.58
CA SER A 52 -0.39 -11.15 -11.88
C SER A 52 -0.40 -10.01 -10.86
N LEU A 53 0.71 -9.25 -10.82
CA LEU A 53 0.84 -8.03 -10.04
C LEU A 53 1.22 -6.87 -10.97
N THR A 54 0.54 -5.75 -10.81
CA THR A 54 0.97 -4.45 -11.35
C THR A 54 1.48 -3.57 -10.21
N VAL A 55 2.70 -3.07 -10.33
CA VAL A 55 3.23 -2.04 -9.44
C VAL A 55 3.22 -0.71 -10.18
N GLU A 56 2.35 0.21 -9.76
CA GLU A 56 2.32 1.58 -10.25
C GLU A 56 3.27 2.45 -9.41
N ILE A 57 4.30 2.97 -10.05
CA ILE A 57 5.27 3.89 -9.45
C ILE A 57 4.91 5.30 -9.88
N LEU A 58 4.39 6.08 -8.94
CA LEU A 58 4.12 7.49 -9.10
C LEU A 58 5.32 8.26 -8.59
N TYR A 59 5.95 9.10 -9.40
CA TYR A 59 7.11 9.86 -8.96
C TYR A 59 6.99 11.34 -9.30
N MET A 60 7.54 12.19 -8.44
CA MET A 60 7.64 13.63 -8.71
C MET A 60 8.91 13.95 -9.51
N PRO A 61 8.98 15.10 -10.21
CA PRO A 61 10.09 15.41 -11.10
C PRO A 61 11.44 15.36 -10.37
N GLY A 62 12.42 14.73 -10.99
CA GLY A 62 13.76 14.53 -10.43
C GLY A 62 13.91 13.34 -9.48
N PHE A 63 12.82 12.63 -9.17
CA PHE A 63 12.80 11.49 -8.24
C PHE A 63 12.34 10.17 -8.89
N ALA A 64 12.51 10.05 -10.22
CA ALA A 64 12.31 8.76 -10.89
C ALA A 64 13.29 7.72 -10.33
N LEU A 65 12.84 6.46 -10.17
CA LEU A 65 13.74 5.39 -9.74
C LEU A 65 14.89 5.22 -10.72
N ASN A 66 16.07 4.89 -10.19
CA ASN A 66 17.13 4.38 -11.04
C ASN A 66 16.68 3.08 -11.74
N SER A 67 17.07 2.91 -13.01
CA SER A 67 16.80 1.69 -13.77
C SER A 67 17.25 0.41 -13.06
N SER A 68 18.40 0.41 -12.36
CA SER A 68 18.86 -0.75 -11.59
C SER A 68 17.97 -1.04 -10.39
N THR A 69 17.40 0.00 -9.77
CA THR A 69 16.43 -0.13 -8.66
C THR A 69 15.13 -0.75 -9.16
N ALA A 70 14.64 -0.31 -10.33
CA ALA A 70 13.44 -0.90 -10.94
C ALA A 70 13.65 -2.38 -11.28
N THR A 71 14.79 -2.74 -11.86
CA THR A 71 15.17 -4.15 -12.11
C THR A 71 15.29 -4.95 -10.81
N HIS A 72 15.90 -4.37 -9.77
CA HIS A 72 16.00 -5.01 -8.45
C HIS A 72 14.62 -5.31 -7.88
N LEU A 73 13.69 -4.36 -7.92
CA LEU A 73 12.31 -4.56 -7.44
C LEU A 73 11.61 -5.69 -8.21
N THR A 74 11.70 -5.71 -9.54
CA THR A 74 11.14 -6.79 -10.36
C THR A 74 11.69 -8.15 -9.94
N ASN A 75 13.00 -8.27 -9.75
CA ASN A 75 13.64 -9.52 -9.34
C ASN A 75 13.24 -9.93 -7.92
N PHE A 76 13.24 -8.98 -6.98
CA PHE A 76 12.84 -9.19 -5.59
C PHE A 76 11.42 -9.77 -5.50
N LEU A 77 10.47 -9.17 -6.24
CA LEU A 77 9.08 -9.61 -6.29
C LEU A 77 8.93 -10.97 -6.98
N ASN A 78 9.53 -11.17 -8.15
CA ASN A 78 9.45 -12.46 -8.85
C ASN A 78 10.06 -13.62 -8.05
N ALA A 79 11.05 -13.36 -7.20
CA ALA A 79 11.66 -14.37 -6.35
C ALA A 79 10.78 -14.79 -5.15
N ARG A 80 9.78 -13.98 -4.78
CA ARG A 80 8.99 -14.15 -3.55
C ARG A 80 7.50 -14.37 -3.79
N LEU A 81 6.96 -13.80 -4.85
CA LEU A 81 5.55 -13.90 -5.16
C LEU A 81 5.27 -15.10 -6.07
N ASN A 82 4.23 -15.86 -5.77
CA ASN A 82 3.65 -16.79 -6.72
C ASN A 82 2.65 -16.06 -7.62
N LYS A 83 3.13 -15.58 -8.76
CA LYS A 83 2.35 -14.84 -9.76
C LYS A 83 2.65 -15.36 -11.18
N PRO A 84 1.95 -16.41 -11.67
CA PRO A 84 2.24 -17.02 -12.97
C PRO A 84 2.02 -16.07 -14.16
N GLY A 85 1.19 -15.04 -13.99
CA GLY A 85 1.01 -13.97 -14.96
C GLY A 85 2.11 -12.89 -14.92
N GLY A 86 3.07 -13.02 -14.01
CA GLY A 86 4.21 -12.13 -13.85
C GLY A 86 3.94 -10.85 -13.06
N VAL A 87 5.02 -10.09 -12.87
CA VAL A 87 5.02 -8.77 -12.22
C VAL A 87 5.32 -7.71 -13.28
N ASN A 88 4.42 -6.74 -13.42
CA ASN A 88 4.55 -5.60 -14.32
C ASN A 88 4.81 -4.32 -13.53
N ILE A 89 5.88 -3.61 -13.84
CA ILE A 89 6.17 -2.29 -13.24
C ILE A 89 5.83 -1.20 -14.24
N GLN A 90 5.00 -0.26 -13.85
CA GLN A 90 4.63 0.91 -14.63
C GLN A 90 5.02 2.16 -13.86
N SER A 91 5.77 3.06 -14.49
CA SER A 91 6.20 4.31 -13.87
C SER A 91 5.57 5.50 -14.56
N ARG A 92 5.14 6.48 -13.77
CA ARG A 92 4.55 7.72 -14.30
C ARG A 92 4.92 8.91 -13.43
N GLU A 93 5.38 9.96 -14.10
CA GLU A 93 5.60 11.25 -13.45
C GLU A 93 4.26 11.92 -13.07
N ILE A 94 4.22 12.53 -11.89
CA ILE A 94 3.12 13.35 -11.39
C ILE A 94 3.65 14.71 -10.96
N SER A 95 2.78 15.72 -10.86
CA SER A 95 3.18 17.05 -10.42
C SER A 95 3.82 17.04 -9.03
N ALA A 96 4.88 17.85 -8.85
CA ALA A 96 5.49 18.10 -7.55
C ALA A 96 4.47 18.69 -6.56
N THR A 97 4.60 18.34 -5.28
CA THR A 97 3.88 19.06 -4.21
C THR A 97 4.65 20.32 -3.81
N SER A 98 3.92 21.35 -3.39
CA SER A 98 4.48 22.55 -2.75
C SER A 98 4.78 22.33 -1.26
N THR A 99 4.31 21.23 -0.67
CA THR A 99 4.52 20.90 0.74
C THR A 99 5.89 20.26 0.94
N SER A 100 6.74 20.88 1.76
CA SER A 100 8.11 20.41 2.04
C SER A 100 8.20 19.27 3.07
N VAL A 101 7.27 19.23 4.02
CA VAL A 101 7.17 18.19 5.07
C VAL A 101 5.78 17.59 5.01
N LEU A 102 5.70 16.33 4.60
CA LEU A 102 4.45 15.61 4.38
C LEU A 102 4.03 14.84 5.63
N SER A 103 2.76 14.94 5.98
CA SER A 103 2.08 14.01 6.90
C SER A 103 1.55 12.80 6.14
N ILE A 104 1.22 11.73 6.86
CA ILE A 104 0.65 10.52 6.24
C ILE A 104 -0.69 10.78 5.53
N THR A 105 -1.50 11.71 6.02
CA THR A 105 -2.75 12.11 5.37
C THR A 105 -2.47 12.72 4.00
N GLN A 106 -1.50 13.64 3.91
CA GLN A 106 -1.12 14.25 2.63
C GLN A 106 -0.54 13.23 1.65
N VAL A 107 0.24 12.26 2.13
CA VAL A 107 0.74 11.15 1.29
C VAL A 107 -0.43 10.34 0.71
N ARG A 108 -1.42 9.99 1.53
CA ARG A 108 -2.63 9.28 1.09
C ARG A 108 -3.46 10.09 0.09
N ASP A 109 -3.58 11.40 0.28
CA ASP A 109 -4.33 12.27 -0.62
C ASP A 109 -3.63 12.43 -1.98
N LEU A 110 -2.31 12.54 -1.98
CA LEU A 110 -1.48 12.55 -3.20
C LEU A 110 -1.65 11.25 -3.98
N GLU A 111 -1.58 10.09 -3.32
CA GLU A 111 -1.86 8.81 -3.98
C GLU A 111 -3.30 8.77 -4.51
N THR A 112 -4.30 9.06 -3.67
CA THR A 112 -5.72 8.91 -4.02
C THR A 112 -6.08 9.76 -5.24
N THR A 113 -5.48 10.95 -5.34
CA THR A 113 -5.65 11.85 -6.50
C THR A 113 -5.00 11.34 -7.77
N ASN A 114 -3.86 10.64 -7.65
CA ASN A 114 -3.00 10.33 -8.79
C ASN A 114 -3.02 8.85 -9.20
N ARG A 115 -3.46 7.92 -8.35
CA ARG A 115 -3.50 6.48 -8.63
C ARG A 115 -4.34 6.21 -9.87
N LYS A 116 -3.84 5.33 -10.74
CA LYS A 116 -4.57 4.81 -11.88
C LYS A 116 -4.62 3.28 -11.93
N ALA A 117 -3.71 2.59 -11.26
CA ALA A 117 -3.76 1.13 -11.17
C ALA A 117 -4.63 0.69 -9.97
N PHE A 118 -5.62 -0.16 -10.23
CA PHE A 118 -6.48 -0.78 -9.23
C PHE A 118 -6.55 -2.28 -9.48
N SER A 119 -6.67 -3.07 -8.40
CA SER A 119 -6.84 -4.51 -8.53
C SER A 119 -8.16 -4.84 -9.22
N ASP A 120 -8.14 -5.83 -10.10
CA ASP A 120 -9.32 -6.34 -10.80
C ASP A 120 -9.62 -7.79 -10.39
N LYS A 121 -10.22 -8.60 -11.27
CA LYS A 121 -10.55 -10.01 -10.97
C LYS A 121 -9.33 -10.93 -10.89
N THR A 122 -8.24 -10.59 -11.58
CA THR A 122 -7.09 -11.49 -11.78
C THR A 122 -5.74 -10.81 -11.60
N ASN A 123 -5.70 -9.48 -11.64
CA ASN A 123 -4.50 -8.69 -11.44
C ASN A 123 -4.62 -7.87 -10.15
N MET A 124 -3.60 -7.96 -9.30
CA MET A 124 -3.49 -7.12 -8.12
C MET A 124 -2.70 -5.85 -8.45
N ALA A 125 -3.04 -4.73 -7.83
CA ALA A 125 -2.29 -3.48 -7.97
C ALA A 125 -1.68 -3.04 -6.64
N VAL A 126 -0.42 -2.56 -6.70
CA VAL A 126 0.28 -1.87 -5.61
C VAL A 126 0.72 -0.51 -6.12
N THR A 127 0.64 0.52 -5.28
CA THR A 127 1.17 1.85 -5.60
C THR A 127 2.38 2.18 -4.76
N ILE A 128 3.43 2.66 -5.40
CA ILE A 128 4.62 3.23 -4.78
C ILE A 128 4.67 4.72 -5.15
N LEU A 129 4.57 5.61 -4.17
CA LEU A 129 4.63 7.06 -4.36
C LEU A 129 6.01 7.61 -3.97
N ILE A 130 6.71 8.26 -4.89
CA ILE A 130 8.03 8.86 -4.65
C ILE A 130 7.91 10.38 -4.66
N THR A 131 8.13 11.00 -3.50
CA THR A 131 7.84 12.42 -3.28
C THR A 131 9.08 13.32 -3.33
N ASN A 132 8.88 14.61 -3.63
CA ASN A 132 9.90 15.65 -3.53
C ASN A 132 10.02 16.26 -2.12
N GLY A 133 9.21 15.78 -1.16
CA GLY A 133 9.17 16.26 0.21
C GLY A 133 9.92 15.35 1.20
N THR A 134 9.97 15.81 2.43
CA THR A 134 10.38 15.03 3.61
C THR A 134 9.15 14.55 4.38
N TYR A 135 9.34 13.80 5.47
CA TYR A 135 8.25 13.30 6.30
C TYR A 135 8.22 13.96 7.68
N THR A 136 7.04 14.01 8.30
CA THR A 136 6.87 14.56 9.65
C THR A 136 7.70 13.84 10.71
N GLU A 137 8.00 12.56 10.51
CA GLU A 137 8.92 11.82 11.36
C GLU A 137 10.34 11.89 10.79
N SER A 138 11.28 12.33 11.62
CA SER A 138 12.68 12.47 11.22
C SER A 138 13.32 11.12 10.87
N GLN A 139 14.21 11.11 9.88
CA GLN A 139 14.99 9.93 9.44
C GLN A 139 14.16 8.78 8.83
N VAL A 140 12.87 8.99 8.58
CA VAL A 140 12.03 8.06 7.83
C VAL A 140 12.24 8.28 6.33
N LEU A 141 12.78 7.28 5.63
CA LEU A 141 13.05 7.34 4.18
C LEU A 141 11.92 6.77 3.33
N GLY A 142 11.05 5.96 3.93
CA GLY A 142 9.86 5.41 3.30
C GLY A 142 8.81 5.06 4.35
N VAL A 143 7.59 4.79 3.89
CA VAL A 143 6.50 4.34 4.75
C VAL A 143 5.49 3.51 3.95
N ALA A 144 5.22 2.29 4.39
CA ALA A 144 4.01 1.55 4.03
C ALA A 144 2.82 2.05 4.87
N TYR A 145 1.70 2.38 4.24
CA TYR A 145 0.59 3.06 4.94
C TYR A 145 -0.81 2.56 4.59
N ARG A 146 -0.93 1.68 3.60
CA ARG A 146 -2.12 0.89 3.26
C ARG A 146 -1.68 -0.51 2.84
N ASN A 147 -2.60 -1.45 2.82
CA ASN A 147 -2.38 -2.83 2.39
C ASN A 147 -1.71 -2.99 1.02
N THR A 148 -1.85 -2.01 0.13
CA THR A 148 -1.33 -2.00 -1.24
C THR A 148 -0.56 -0.72 -1.56
N SER A 149 -0.05 -0.01 -0.54
CA SER A 149 0.55 1.31 -0.77
C SER A 149 1.70 1.65 0.14
N ALA A 150 2.76 2.13 -0.48
CA ALA A 150 3.93 2.67 0.18
C ALA A 150 4.40 3.96 -0.48
N ALA A 151 5.15 4.76 0.27
CA ALA A 151 5.80 5.96 -0.21
C ALA A 151 7.29 5.94 0.09
N LEU A 152 8.07 6.54 -0.80
CA LEU A 152 9.48 6.85 -0.62
C LEU A 152 9.64 8.37 -0.58
N PHE A 153 10.39 8.86 0.39
CA PHE A 153 10.74 10.28 0.47
C PHE A 153 11.98 10.53 -0.38
N GLY A 154 11.75 10.65 -1.70
CA GLY A 154 12.78 10.75 -2.72
C GLY A 154 13.81 11.85 -2.45
N LYS A 155 13.38 12.98 -1.87
CA LYS A 155 14.29 14.03 -1.40
C LYS A 155 15.25 13.55 -0.31
N LEU A 156 14.75 12.85 0.71
CA LEU A 156 15.61 12.35 1.79
C LEU A 156 16.56 11.26 1.29
N ILE A 157 16.10 10.37 0.43
CA ILE A 157 16.99 9.42 -0.25
C ILE A 157 18.04 10.18 -1.07
N HIS A 158 17.64 11.30 -1.71
CA HIS A 158 18.56 12.17 -2.43
C HIS A 158 19.65 12.80 -1.60
N ASP A 159 19.29 13.35 -0.46
CA ASP A 159 20.22 14.05 0.40
C ASP A 159 21.19 13.09 1.13
N ASN A 160 20.83 11.80 1.22
CA ASN A 160 21.58 10.78 1.97
C ASN A 160 22.27 9.71 1.09
N SER A 161 22.38 9.91 -0.22
CA SER A 161 23.07 8.97 -1.12
C SER A 161 23.80 9.62 -2.29
N GLY A 162 24.84 8.96 -2.79
CA GLY A 162 25.63 9.40 -3.95
C GLY A 162 26.78 10.35 -3.63
N GLY A 163 26.94 10.78 -2.38
CA GLY A 163 28.10 11.56 -1.90
C GLY A 163 29.29 10.70 -1.43
N VAL A 164 30.41 11.36 -1.12
CA VAL A 164 31.61 10.70 -0.55
C VAL A 164 31.26 10.08 0.80
N GLY A 165 31.51 8.77 0.95
CA GLY A 165 31.20 8.02 2.17
C GLY A 165 29.73 7.63 2.34
N GLN A 166 28.85 7.98 1.39
CA GLN A 166 27.46 7.55 1.37
C GLN A 166 27.27 6.30 0.50
N PRO A 167 26.19 5.51 0.71
CA PRO A 167 25.81 4.46 -0.22
C PRO A 167 25.52 5.04 -1.61
N SER A 168 25.62 4.18 -2.63
CA SER A 168 25.17 4.55 -3.96
C SER A 168 23.67 4.85 -3.94
N ARG A 169 23.24 5.72 -4.87
CA ARG A 169 21.84 6.07 -5.09
C ARG A 169 20.94 4.85 -5.13
N SER A 170 21.25 3.93 -6.05
CA SER A 170 20.44 2.75 -6.29
C SER A 170 20.45 1.78 -5.12
N THR A 171 21.56 1.69 -4.38
CA THR A 171 21.63 0.88 -3.16
C THR A 171 20.65 1.37 -2.10
N LEU A 172 20.64 2.67 -1.82
CA LEU A 172 19.73 3.22 -0.80
C LEU A 172 18.28 3.16 -1.26
N GLU A 173 17.99 3.53 -2.51
CA GLU A 173 16.65 3.42 -3.09
C GLU A 173 16.13 1.98 -3.02
N ALA A 174 16.92 0.99 -3.47
CA ALA A 174 16.53 -0.41 -3.45
C ALA A 174 16.28 -0.92 -2.04
N SER A 175 17.13 -0.56 -1.07
CA SER A 175 16.96 -0.97 0.32
C SER A 175 15.68 -0.44 0.95
N VAL A 176 15.34 0.84 0.72
CA VAL A 176 14.11 1.45 1.25
C VAL A 176 12.90 0.86 0.55
N LEU A 177 12.94 0.76 -0.78
CA LEU A 177 11.85 0.19 -1.58
C LEU A 177 11.55 -1.26 -1.18
N GLU A 178 12.59 -2.08 -1.01
CA GLU A 178 12.46 -3.45 -0.56
C GLU A 178 11.85 -3.53 0.85
N HIS A 179 12.30 -2.68 1.78
CA HIS A 179 11.76 -2.61 3.13
C HIS A 179 10.26 -2.29 3.14
N GLU A 180 9.83 -1.24 2.44
CA GLU A 180 8.41 -0.85 2.43
C GLU A 180 7.54 -1.86 1.70
N VAL A 181 8.03 -2.45 0.60
CA VAL A 181 7.29 -3.50 -0.09
C VAL A 181 7.19 -4.74 0.77
N ALA A 182 8.23 -5.11 1.52
CA ALA A 182 8.18 -6.24 2.45
C ALA A 182 7.09 -6.04 3.52
N HIS A 183 6.89 -4.83 4.04
CA HIS A 183 5.76 -4.54 4.93
C HIS A 183 4.39 -4.85 4.30
N LEU A 184 4.21 -4.65 2.99
CA LEU A 184 2.97 -5.03 2.30
C LEU A 184 2.78 -6.55 2.22
N LEU A 185 3.88 -7.30 2.21
CA LEU A 185 3.89 -8.76 2.12
C LEU A 185 3.68 -9.47 3.47
N GLY A 186 3.56 -8.71 4.58
CA GLY A 186 3.38 -9.23 5.93
C GLY A 186 4.65 -9.81 6.55
#